data_AF-A0A495SYK1-F1
#
_entry.id   AF-A0A495SYK1-F1
#
_cell.length_a   1.000
_cell.length_b   1.000
_cell.length_c   1.000
_cell.angle_alpha   90.00
_cell.angle_beta   90.00
_cell.angle_gamma   90.00
#
_symmetry.space_group_name_H-M   'P 1'
#
loop_
_entity.id
_entity.type
_entity.pdbx_description
1 polymer ?
#
loop_
_entity_poly.entity_id
_entity_poly.type
_entity_poly.pdbx_seq_one_letter_code
_entity_poly.pdbx_strand_id
1 'polypeptide(L)'
;MPRHDTQGSTRPGPPPTAVCVGESMAVLLPDRPGPLESVENFRLSVGGAESNVAAALTALGVPTAWISRVGDDGFGRRLLAEVAARGVDVSAVTVDPHRPTGLYLKEVGGSTGHHHDLGPGRSRLHYHRRGSAAAALSPALLAEPAAAALLAGARLLHLSGITAALSDDCLELLSALLADRRPGRLVSFDLNWRPALWRERDPAVLPPLLDAADLLLLGSDEAQAAFGTGDPAALRRLFPSPATLVVKDAARQVTALERDGTAVTEPALAVEVVEATGAGDAFAAGYLAGTVRGLDQRRRLRLGHLSAACALTAHGDQAELPPAAAVAALLDASPADWAATRITADGITGPACPPTVRIPPVRPGHNERAPQPPKRSTMSQTVTRALRILAELGEGERSLDQLAEVLGVHKTTVLRLLQSLEEERFVYRDAAYRYHLGAGLFALSGLALEQRGIRRIAGPHLAELNAATGQTVHLAAYEGGEVVYIDKFDSRHPVRMYSRIGLRAALHSAAVSKVLLADLPLPERRRVVAGIDFTPHTERTLTTPEALLAELEKVAAQGWAQDHAEHESFINCVAAPIRDASGRVVAAASISVPDVVLPYEQVLDLLPQLLATARAISADCGRPDQN
;
A
#
# COMPACT_ATOMS: atom_id res chain seq x y z
N MET A 1 -33.75 -41.77 4.78
CA MET A 1 -33.87 -40.34 5.12
C MET A 1 -32.69 -39.60 4.50
N PRO A 2 -32.93 -38.52 3.74
CA PRO A 2 -31.98 -37.99 2.78
C PRO A 2 -30.93 -37.09 3.43
N ARG A 3 -29.75 -37.05 2.81
CA ARG A 3 -28.63 -36.15 3.10
C ARG A 3 -28.99 -34.75 2.62
N HIS A 4 -28.79 -33.74 3.48
CA HIS A 4 -28.91 -32.34 3.10
C HIS A 4 -27.64 -31.90 2.36
N ASP A 5 -27.78 -31.69 1.05
CA ASP A 5 -26.88 -30.85 0.28
C ASP A 5 -27.08 -29.38 0.70
N THR A 6 -26.00 -28.71 1.08
CA THR A 6 -25.95 -27.24 1.15
C THR A 6 -24.95 -26.74 0.12
N GLN A 7 -25.33 -26.80 -1.16
CA GLN A 7 -24.80 -25.90 -2.17
C GLN A 7 -25.41 -24.52 -1.91
N GLY A 8 -24.57 -23.56 -1.48
CA GLY A 8 -24.95 -22.16 -1.45
C GLY A 8 -25.15 -21.66 -2.88
N SER A 9 -26.41 -21.66 -3.33
CA SER A 9 -26.83 -21.03 -4.59
C SER A 9 -26.61 -19.52 -4.48
N THR A 10 -25.48 -19.05 -5.03
CA THR A 10 -25.33 -17.66 -5.45
C THR A 10 -26.12 -17.49 -6.74
N ARG A 11 -27.09 -16.57 -6.76
CA ARG A 11 -27.77 -16.21 -8.02
C ARG A 11 -26.71 -15.68 -8.99
N PRO A 12 -26.65 -16.14 -10.26
CA PRO A 12 -25.75 -15.57 -11.25
C PRO A 12 -26.11 -14.09 -11.44
N GLY A 13 -25.09 -13.22 -11.37
CA GLY A 13 -25.25 -11.81 -11.68
C GLY A 13 -25.67 -11.58 -13.13
N PRO A 14 -25.95 -10.32 -13.54
CA PRO A 14 -26.15 -10.02 -14.95
C PRO A 14 -24.93 -10.47 -15.77
N PRO A 15 -25.13 -10.99 -17.00
CA PRO A 15 -24.02 -11.45 -17.85
C PRO A 15 -22.99 -10.33 -18.04
N PRO A 16 -21.68 -10.66 -18.10
CA PRO A 16 -20.65 -9.64 -18.21
C PRO A 16 -20.83 -8.85 -19.51
N THR A 17 -20.68 -7.54 -19.41
CA THR A 17 -20.65 -6.64 -20.58
C THR A 17 -19.28 -6.67 -21.26
N ALA A 18 -18.20 -6.90 -20.50
CA ALA A 18 -16.84 -6.99 -20.99
C ALA A 18 -16.18 -8.32 -20.63
N VAL A 19 -15.30 -8.81 -21.51
CA VAL A 19 -14.45 -9.98 -21.27
C VAL A 19 -13.00 -9.61 -21.58
N CYS A 20 -12.10 -9.91 -20.65
CA CYS A 20 -10.65 -9.78 -20.84
C CYS A 20 -10.02 -11.18 -20.89
N VAL A 21 -9.15 -11.44 -21.86
CA VAL A 21 -8.52 -12.76 -22.04
C VAL A 21 -7.01 -12.62 -22.00
N GLY A 22 -6.36 -13.25 -21.02
CA GLY A 22 -4.90 -13.22 -20.93
C GLY A 22 -4.34 -13.77 -19.63
N GLU A 23 -3.02 -13.65 -19.47
CA GLU A 23 -2.29 -14.15 -18.31
C GLU A 23 -2.21 -13.13 -17.18
N SER A 24 -2.41 -13.61 -15.96
CA SER A 24 -2.03 -12.91 -14.74
C SER A 24 -1.03 -13.75 -13.96
N MET A 25 -0.18 -13.08 -13.22
CA MET A 25 0.98 -13.65 -12.56
C MET A 25 1.05 -13.22 -11.10
N ALA A 26 1.71 -14.05 -10.30
CA ALA A 26 2.25 -13.61 -9.03
C ALA A 26 3.41 -12.63 -9.27
N VAL A 27 3.56 -11.66 -8.36
CA VAL A 27 4.55 -10.59 -8.49
C VAL A 27 5.37 -10.50 -7.22
N LEU A 28 6.69 -10.53 -7.35
CA LEU A 28 7.62 -10.23 -6.27
C LEU A 28 8.08 -8.79 -6.40
N LEU A 29 7.68 -7.95 -5.45
CA LEU A 29 8.06 -6.55 -5.38
C LEU A 29 9.11 -6.38 -4.28
N PRO A 30 10.25 -5.73 -4.57
CA PRO A 30 11.32 -5.55 -3.60
C PRO A 30 10.86 -4.55 -2.52
N ASP A 31 11.27 -4.75 -1.28
CA ASP A 31 10.98 -3.82 -0.18
C ASP A 31 11.80 -2.52 -0.26
N ARG A 32 12.94 -2.56 -0.96
CA ARG A 32 13.82 -1.41 -1.21
C ARG A 32 14.36 -1.35 -2.64
N PRO A 33 14.66 -0.16 -3.18
CA PRO A 33 15.40 -0.02 -4.43
C PRO A 33 16.85 -0.50 -4.30
N GLY A 34 17.40 -1.06 -5.37
CA GLY A 34 18.77 -1.55 -5.43
C GLY A 34 18.92 -2.72 -6.41
N PRO A 35 20.15 -3.15 -6.69
CA PRO A 35 20.41 -4.30 -7.55
C PRO A 35 19.84 -5.58 -6.92
N LEU A 36 19.38 -6.50 -7.76
CA LEU A 36 18.60 -7.66 -7.32
C LEU A 36 19.34 -8.53 -6.30
N GLU A 37 20.64 -8.75 -6.48
CA GLU A 37 21.51 -9.52 -5.59
C GLU A 37 21.69 -8.91 -4.20
N SER A 38 21.27 -7.66 -4.01
CA SER A 38 21.29 -6.96 -2.72
C SER A 38 19.92 -6.90 -2.03
N VAL A 39 18.84 -7.30 -2.69
CA VAL A 39 17.50 -7.27 -2.12
C VAL A 39 17.23 -8.58 -1.39
N GLU A 40 16.98 -8.48 -0.07
CA GLU A 40 16.76 -9.65 0.78
C GLU A 40 15.28 -10.00 0.93
N ASN A 41 14.37 -9.03 0.86
CA ASN A 41 12.93 -9.27 1.03
C ASN A 41 12.12 -8.85 -0.19
N PHE A 42 11.12 -9.67 -0.49
CA PHE A 42 10.11 -9.38 -1.50
C PHE A 42 8.73 -9.50 -0.89
N ARG A 43 7.86 -8.51 -1.16
CA ARG A 43 6.43 -8.60 -0.89
C ARG A 43 5.74 -9.25 -2.09
N LEU A 44 4.83 -10.17 -1.81
CA LEU A 44 4.00 -10.83 -2.83
C LEU A 44 2.80 -9.95 -3.21
N SER A 45 2.58 -9.77 -4.51
CA SER A 45 1.43 -9.10 -5.12
C SER A 45 0.91 -9.93 -6.31
N VAL A 46 -0.15 -9.44 -6.96
CA VAL A 46 -0.69 -9.98 -8.22
C VAL A 46 -0.56 -8.90 -9.29
N GLY A 47 -0.33 -9.30 -10.54
CA GLY A 47 -0.29 -8.38 -11.68
C GLY A 47 -0.59 -9.11 -12.98
N GLY A 48 -1.14 -8.39 -13.96
CA GLY A 48 -1.49 -8.95 -15.26
C GLY A 48 -2.32 -7.94 -16.03
N ALA A 49 -1.92 -7.62 -17.27
CA ALA A 49 -2.52 -6.53 -18.03
C ALA A 49 -4.04 -6.71 -18.16
N GLU A 50 -4.48 -7.89 -18.59
CA GLU A 50 -5.90 -8.16 -18.83
C GLU A 50 -6.72 -8.25 -17.54
N SER A 51 -6.18 -8.80 -16.44
CA SER A 51 -6.88 -8.79 -15.14
C SER A 51 -6.95 -7.39 -14.54
N ASN A 52 -5.93 -6.56 -14.75
CA ASN A 52 -5.91 -5.18 -14.28
C ASN A 52 -6.97 -4.35 -15.01
N VAL A 53 -7.08 -4.51 -16.34
CA VAL A 53 -8.16 -3.91 -17.12
C VAL A 53 -9.52 -4.42 -16.65
N ALA A 54 -9.68 -5.72 -16.41
CA ALA A 54 -10.94 -6.30 -15.92
C ALA A 54 -11.37 -5.75 -14.56
N ALA A 55 -10.42 -5.63 -13.63
CA ALA A 55 -10.62 -5.05 -12.32
C ALA A 55 -11.03 -3.57 -12.41
N ALA A 56 -10.30 -2.78 -13.18
CA ALA A 56 -10.59 -1.36 -13.35
C ALA A 56 -11.94 -1.12 -14.06
N LEU A 57 -12.28 -1.91 -15.09
CA LEU A 57 -13.61 -1.87 -15.71
C LEU A 57 -14.73 -2.17 -14.71
N THR A 58 -14.54 -3.17 -13.85
CA THR A 58 -15.49 -3.52 -12.80
C THR A 58 -15.64 -2.40 -11.77
N ALA A 59 -14.54 -1.77 -11.36
CA ALA A 59 -14.56 -0.58 -10.50
C ALA A 59 -15.28 0.61 -11.15
N LEU A 60 -15.23 0.70 -12.49
CA LEU A 60 -16.00 1.65 -13.30
C LEU A 60 -17.46 1.20 -13.52
N GLY A 61 -17.93 0.16 -12.85
CA GLY A 61 -19.31 -0.31 -12.97
C GLY A 61 -19.64 -0.98 -14.31
N VAL A 62 -18.64 -1.44 -15.06
CA VAL A 62 -18.83 -2.30 -16.23
C VAL A 62 -18.68 -3.76 -15.76
N PRO A 63 -19.76 -4.57 -15.74
CA PRO A 63 -19.67 -5.98 -15.38
C PRO A 63 -18.67 -6.69 -16.29
N THR A 64 -17.60 -7.25 -15.72
CA THR A 64 -16.48 -7.77 -16.48
C THR A 64 -16.08 -9.16 -16.02
N ALA A 65 -15.77 -10.04 -16.97
CA ALA A 65 -15.19 -11.35 -16.71
C ALA A 65 -13.74 -11.41 -17.18
N TRP A 66 -12.94 -12.25 -16.52
CA TRP A 66 -11.57 -12.56 -16.91
C TRP A 66 -11.46 -14.04 -17.22
N ILE A 67 -11.00 -14.36 -18.43
CA ILE A 67 -10.80 -15.73 -18.90
C ILE A 67 -9.30 -16.00 -18.95
N SER A 68 -8.87 -17.07 -18.27
CA SER A 68 -7.46 -17.41 -18.13
C SER A 68 -7.24 -18.87 -17.68
N ARG A 69 -5.98 -19.21 -17.40
CA ARG A 69 -5.58 -20.43 -16.70
C ARG A 69 -4.57 -20.11 -15.60
N VAL A 70 -4.72 -20.73 -14.44
CA VAL A 70 -3.78 -20.61 -13.30
C VAL A 70 -3.34 -22.01 -12.85
N GLY A 71 -2.21 -22.14 -12.17
CA GLY A 71 -1.79 -23.43 -11.61
C GLY A 71 -2.57 -23.79 -10.35
N ASP A 72 -2.68 -25.09 -10.05
CA ASP A 72 -3.16 -25.59 -8.74
C ASP A 72 -2.08 -25.41 -7.66
N ASP A 73 -1.73 -24.16 -7.40
CA ASP A 73 -0.68 -23.77 -6.46
C ASP A 73 -1.12 -22.57 -5.60
N GLY A 74 -0.27 -22.20 -4.63
CA GLY A 74 -0.56 -21.09 -3.72
C GLY A 74 -0.71 -19.75 -4.44
N PHE A 75 0.04 -19.55 -5.53
CA PHE A 75 -0.03 -18.35 -6.34
C PHE A 75 -1.35 -18.26 -7.12
N GLY A 76 -1.79 -19.36 -7.74
CA GLY A 76 -3.05 -19.43 -8.49
C GLY A 76 -4.26 -19.21 -7.59
N ARG A 77 -4.29 -19.83 -6.41
CA ARG A 77 -5.35 -19.61 -5.41
C ARG A 77 -5.40 -18.16 -4.93
N ARG A 78 -4.23 -17.55 -4.66
CA ARG A 78 -4.15 -16.14 -4.28
C ARG A 78 -4.65 -15.23 -5.39
N LEU A 79 -4.20 -15.46 -6.62
CA LEU A 79 -4.55 -14.67 -7.79
C LEU A 79 -6.06 -14.70 -8.05
N LEU A 80 -6.66 -15.89 -8.03
CA LEU A 80 -8.10 -16.06 -8.17
C LEU A 80 -8.87 -15.31 -7.08
N ALA A 81 -8.46 -15.47 -5.82
CA ALA A 81 -9.11 -14.78 -4.70
C ALA A 81 -9.01 -13.26 -4.83
N GLU A 82 -7.85 -12.74 -5.24
CA GLU A 82 -7.60 -11.32 -5.40
C GLU A 82 -8.36 -10.72 -6.59
N VAL A 83 -8.45 -11.40 -7.73
CA VAL A 83 -9.22 -10.92 -8.90
C VAL A 83 -10.73 -11.03 -8.63
N ALA A 84 -11.19 -12.12 -8.02
CA ALA A 84 -12.59 -12.30 -7.65
C ALA A 84 -13.06 -11.28 -6.59
N ALA A 85 -12.21 -10.94 -5.62
CA ALA A 85 -12.51 -9.93 -4.60
C ALA A 85 -12.75 -8.52 -5.20
N ARG A 86 -12.29 -8.28 -6.43
CA ARG A 86 -12.53 -7.05 -7.20
C ARG A 86 -13.86 -7.07 -7.95
N GLY A 87 -14.67 -8.11 -7.78
CA GLY A 87 -15.96 -8.28 -8.44
C GLY A 87 -15.86 -8.77 -9.89
N VAL A 88 -14.66 -9.14 -10.36
CA VAL A 88 -14.46 -9.72 -11.68
C VAL A 88 -15.00 -11.15 -11.68
N ASP A 89 -15.78 -11.49 -12.71
CA ASP A 89 -16.23 -12.86 -12.91
C ASP A 89 -15.04 -13.74 -13.37
N VAL A 90 -14.66 -14.69 -12.52
CA VAL A 90 -13.57 -15.64 -12.74
C VAL A 90 -14.07 -17.07 -13.03
N SER A 91 -15.35 -17.24 -13.37
CA SER A 91 -15.98 -18.55 -13.58
C SER A 91 -15.40 -19.34 -14.76
N ALA A 92 -14.71 -18.66 -15.68
CA ALA A 92 -14.01 -19.26 -16.82
C ALA A 92 -12.49 -19.23 -16.66
N VAL A 93 -11.98 -19.17 -15.43
CA VAL A 93 -10.56 -19.40 -15.17
C VAL A 93 -10.34 -20.87 -14.84
N THR A 94 -9.55 -21.55 -15.68
CA THR A 94 -9.24 -22.96 -15.49
C THR A 94 -8.05 -23.14 -14.55
N VAL A 95 -8.19 -24.03 -13.56
CA VAL A 95 -7.09 -24.42 -12.66
C VAL A 95 -6.38 -25.64 -13.24
N ASP A 96 -5.10 -25.48 -13.58
CA ASP A 96 -4.26 -26.48 -14.20
C ASP A 96 -3.47 -27.28 -13.15
N PRO A 97 -3.65 -28.61 -13.05
CA PRO A 97 -2.99 -29.42 -12.03
C PRO A 97 -1.51 -29.73 -12.34
N HIS A 98 -1.02 -29.35 -13.53
CA HIS A 98 0.31 -29.76 -14.01
C HIS A 98 1.23 -28.57 -14.29
N ARG A 99 0.67 -27.42 -14.69
CA ARG A 99 1.44 -26.22 -15.03
C ARG A 99 1.41 -25.21 -13.87
N PRO A 100 2.53 -24.55 -13.55
CA PRO A 100 2.56 -23.57 -12.48
C PRO A 100 1.89 -22.25 -12.90
N THR A 101 1.43 -21.48 -11.92
CA THR A 101 1.06 -20.07 -12.13
C THR A 101 2.31 -19.27 -12.52
N GLY A 102 2.19 -18.38 -13.51
CA GLY A 102 3.30 -17.52 -13.91
C GLY A 102 3.73 -16.56 -12.79
N LEU A 103 5.02 -16.22 -12.76
CA LEU A 103 5.62 -15.34 -11.76
C LEU A 103 6.48 -14.29 -12.46
N TYR A 104 6.52 -13.06 -11.95
CA TYR A 104 7.60 -12.14 -12.29
C TYR A 104 8.09 -11.35 -11.07
N LEU A 105 9.31 -10.88 -11.19
CA LEU A 105 9.96 -10.05 -10.18
C LEU A 105 10.23 -8.66 -10.75
N LYS A 106 9.98 -7.62 -9.95
CA LYS A 106 10.28 -6.24 -10.32
C LYS A 106 11.61 -5.84 -9.70
N GLU A 107 12.56 -5.42 -10.50
CA GLU A 107 13.79 -4.76 -10.03
C GLU A 107 13.57 -3.24 -10.10
N VAL A 108 13.89 -2.52 -9.03
CA VAL A 108 13.74 -1.06 -8.94
C VAL A 108 15.11 -0.47 -8.66
N GLY A 109 15.59 0.41 -9.54
CA GLY A 109 16.90 1.03 -9.40
C GLY A 109 16.96 2.03 -8.25
N GLY A 110 18.08 2.02 -7.55
CA GLY A 110 18.40 2.90 -6.43
C GLY A 110 19.54 3.85 -6.74
N SER A 111 20.20 4.34 -5.69
CA SER A 111 21.40 5.19 -5.78
C SER A 111 22.55 4.54 -5.01
N THR A 112 22.76 3.24 -5.21
CA THR A 112 23.67 2.44 -4.38
C THR A 112 25.14 2.56 -4.80
N GLY A 113 25.41 3.09 -6.00
CA GLY A 113 26.75 3.10 -6.59
C GLY A 113 27.23 1.72 -7.05
N HIS A 114 26.41 0.69 -6.91
CA HIS A 114 26.70 -0.65 -7.40
C HIS A 114 26.62 -0.70 -8.94
N HIS A 115 27.54 -1.40 -9.58
CA HIS A 115 27.62 -1.47 -11.04
C HIS A 115 26.42 -2.16 -11.72
N HIS A 116 25.66 -2.97 -10.97
CA HIS A 116 24.41 -3.58 -11.43
C HIS A 116 23.15 -2.78 -11.07
N ASP A 117 23.29 -1.66 -10.34
CA ASP A 117 22.14 -0.80 -10.04
C ASP A 117 21.60 -0.15 -11.33
N LEU A 118 20.29 -0.24 -11.55
CA LEU A 118 19.63 0.39 -12.70
C LEU A 118 19.67 1.92 -12.63
N GLY A 119 19.86 2.49 -11.43
CA GLY A 119 19.78 3.92 -11.16
C GLY A 119 18.35 4.38 -10.81
N PRO A 120 18.21 5.54 -10.14
CA PRO A 120 16.93 5.98 -9.61
C PRO A 120 15.91 6.22 -10.74
N GLY A 121 14.64 5.87 -10.47
CA GLY A 121 13.53 6.05 -11.42
C GLY A 121 13.48 5.02 -12.55
N ARG A 122 14.37 4.03 -12.57
CA ARG A 122 14.35 2.91 -13.54
C ARG A 122 13.80 1.64 -12.91
N SER A 123 13.15 0.82 -13.71
CA SER A 123 12.71 -0.52 -13.30
C SER A 123 12.90 -1.53 -14.41
N ARG A 124 13.03 -2.81 -14.04
CA ARG A 124 13.14 -3.94 -14.96
C ARG A 124 12.29 -5.09 -14.45
N LEU A 125 11.62 -5.78 -15.35
CA LEU A 125 10.80 -6.96 -15.02
C LEU A 125 11.54 -8.23 -15.41
N HIS A 126 11.62 -9.18 -14.49
CA HIS A 126 12.23 -10.49 -14.65
C HIS A 126 11.14 -11.56 -14.64
N TYR A 127 10.90 -12.18 -15.78
CA TYR A 127 9.76 -13.10 -15.96
C TYR A 127 10.15 -14.57 -15.74
N HIS A 128 9.39 -15.25 -14.89
CA HIS A 128 9.40 -16.69 -14.65
C HIS A 128 8.03 -17.27 -15.04
N ARG A 129 7.73 -17.26 -16.35
CA ARG A 129 6.42 -17.64 -16.90
C ARG A 129 6.45 -18.67 -18.02
N ARG A 130 7.65 -19.13 -18.41
CA ARG A 130 7.80 -20.12 -19.49
C ARG A 130 7.11 -21.42 -19.08
N GLY A 131 6.13 -21.86 -19.88
CA GLY A 131 5.35 -23.06 -19.60
C GLY A 131 4.30 -22.91 -18.48
N SER A 132 3.95 -21.68 -18.08
CA SER A 132 2.89 -21.42 -17.11
C SER A 132 1.54 -22.00 -17.56
N ALA A 133 0.59 -22.10 -16.63
CA ALA A 133 -0.77 -22.54 -16.92
C ALA A 133 -1.43 -21.68 -18.02
N ALA A 134 -1.27 -20.36 -17.96
CA ALA A 134 -1.82 -19.44 -18.95
C ALA A 134 -1.17 -19.57 -20.34
N ALA A 135 0.08 -20.02 -20.43
CA ALA A 135 0.71 -20.34 -21.71
C ALA A 135 0.06 -21.55 -22.42
N ALA A 136 -0.85 -22.28 -21.77
CA ALA A 136 -1.68 -23.33 -22.35
C ALA A 136 -3.10 -22.87 -22.72
N LEU A 137 -3.38 -21.56 -22.69
CA LEU A 137 -4.57 -21.03 -23.33
C LEU A 137 -4.55 -21.38 -24.83
N SER A 138 -5.67 -21.87 -25.36
CA SER A 138 -5.77 -22.37 -26.72
C SER A 138 -7.20 -22.22 -27.25
N PRO A 139 -7.44 -22.42 -28.56
CA PRO A 139 -8.79 -22.40 -29.12
C PRO A 139 -9.77 -23.39 -28.46
N ALA A 140 -9.29 -24.42 -27.76
CA ALA A 140 -10.14 -25.36 -27.01
C ALA A 140 -11.01 -24.65 -25.95
N LEU A 141 -10.53 -23.51 -25.42
CA LEU A 141 -11.27 -22.63 -24.52
C LEU A 141 -12.63 -22.21 -25.10
N LEU A 142 -12.74 -22.04 -26.43
CA LEU A 142 -13.98 -21.61 -27.08
C LEU A 142 -15.09 -22.67 -27.01
N ALA A 143 -14.73 -23.93 -26.78
CA ALA A 143 -15.67 -25.03 -26.56
C ALA A 143 -16.03 -25.23 -25.08
N GLU A 144 -15.32 -24.60 -24.15
CA GLU A 144 -15.62 -24.70 -22.72
C GLU A 144 -16.92 -23.93 -22.41
N PRO A 145 -17.93 -24.57 -21.79
CA PRO A 145 -19.26 -23.96 -21.64
C PRO A 145 -19.26 -22.59 -20.94
N ALA A 146 -18.44 -22.43 -19.90
CA ALA A 146 -18.32 -21.16 -19.18
C ALA A 146 -17.74 -20.06 -20.07
N ALA A 147 -16.59 -20.31 -20.70
CA ALA A 147 -15.93 -19.34 -21.58
C ALA A 147 -16.81 -19.00 -22.80
N ALA A 148 -17.42 -20.01 -23.43
CA ALA A 148 -18.32 -19.81 -24.57
C ALA A 148 -19.53 -18.93 -24.22
N ALA A 149 -20.13 -19.14 -23.04
CA ALA A 149 -21.26 -18.34 -22.56
C ALA A 149 -20.87 -16.87 -22.31
N LEU A 150 -19.73 -16.63 -21.64
CA LEU A 150 -19.25 -15.27 -21.37
C LEU A 150 -18.89 -14.54 -22.66
N LEU A 151 -18.16 -15.20 -23.57
CA LEU A 151 -17.79 -14.64 -24.88
C LEU A 151 -19.01 -14.36 -25.76
N ALA A 152 -20.09 -15.14 -25.62
CA ALA A 152 -21.33 -14.91 -26.35
C ALA A 152 -22.11 -13.70 -25.88
N GLY A 153 -22.09 -13.40 -24.58
CA GLY A 153 -22.75 -12.22 -24.00
C GLY A 153 -21.92 -10.94 -24.07
N ALA A 154 -20.61 -11.04 -24.32
CA ALA A 154 -19.70 -9.91 -24.27
C ALA A 154 -19.96 -8.87 -25.37
N ARG A 155 -20.20 -7.62 -24.96
CA ARG A 155 -20.24 -6.45 -25.86
C ARG A 155 -18.85 -5.85 -26.10
N LEU A 156 -17.92 -6.11 -25.19
CA LEU A 156 -16.52 -5.73 -25.28
C LEU A 156 -15.64 -6.96 -25.04
N LEU A 157 -14.73 -7.24 -25.96
CA LEU A 157 -13.64 -8.20 -25.79
C LEU A 157 -12.32 -7.43 -25.78
N HIS A 158 -11.51 -7.59 -24.74
CA HIS A 158 -10.20 -6.95 -24.62
C HIS A 158 -9.08 -7.98 -24.60
N LEU A 159 -8.08 -7.77 -25.46
CA LEU A 159 -6.94 -8.64 -25.72
C LEU A 159 -5.65 -7.82 -25.65
N SER A 160 -4.50 -8.49 -25.50
CA SER A 160 -3.21 -7.81 -25.61
C SER A 160 -2.13 -8.61 -26.32
N GLY A 161 -1.08 -7.90 -26.75
CA GLY A 161 0.11 -8.50 -27.35
C GLY A 161 0.92 -9.38 -26.39
N ILE A 162 0.73 -9.24 -25.07
CA ILE A 162 1.38 -10.12 -24.09
C ILE A 162 0.92 -11.56 -24.28
N THR A 163 -0.39 -11.76 -24.43
CA THR A 163 -0.98 -13.09 -24.63
C THR A 163 -0.48 -13.73 -25.93
N ALA A 164 -0.32 -12.93 -26.98
CA ALA A 164 0.26 -13.38 -28.27
C ALA A 164 1.72 -13.84 -28.14
N ALA A 165 2.45 -13.41 -27.11
CA ALA A 165 3.85 -13.78 -26.90
C ALA A 165 4.03 -15.08 -26.10
N LEU A 166 2.96 -15.66 -25.53
CA LEU A 166 3.06 -16.78 -24.59
C LEU A 166 3.35 -18.14 -25.22
N SER A 167 2.64 -18.48 -26.31
CA SER A 167 2.74 -19.76 -27.01
C SER A 167 2.05 -19.72 -28.37
N ASP A 168 2.28 -20.73 -29.22
CA ASP A 168 1.56 -20.92 -30.50
C ASP A 168 0.06 -21.07 -30.27
N ASP A 169 -0.33 -21.86 -29.28
CA ASP A 169 -1.74 -22.02 -28.89
C ASP A 169 -2.41 -20.70 -28.48
N CYS A 170 -1.71 -19.83 -27.73
CA CYS A 170 -2.24 -18.52 -27.37
C CYS A 170 -2.41 -17.61 -28.61
N LEU A 171 -1.46 -17.67 -29.55
CA LEU A 171 -1.54 -16.92 -30.80
C LEU A 171 -2.73 -17.40 -31.66
N GLU A 172 -2.94 -18.72 -31.74
CA GLU A 172 -4.10 -19.30 -32.43
C GLU A 172 -5.42 -18.90 -31.76
N LEU A 173 -5.48 -18.90 -30.42
CA LEU A 173 -6.64 -18.45 -29.67
C LEU A 173 -6.98 -16.99 -30.00
N LEU A 174 -6.00 -16.09 -29.95
CA LEU A 174 -6.23 -14.68 -30.26
C LEU A 174 -6.70 -14.49 -31.71
N SER A 175 -6.12 -15.23 -32.66
CA SER A 175 -6.54 -15.21 -34.06
C SER A 175 -8.00 -15.68 -34.22
N ALA A 176 -8.39 -16.75 -33.53
CA ALA A 176 -9.77 -17.25 -33.53
C ALA A 176 -10.76 -16.25 -32.91
N LEU A 177 -10.38 -15.60 -31.80
CA LEU A 177 -11.18 -14.57 -31.15
C LEU A 177 -11.38 -13.32 -32.03
N LEU A 178 -10.35 -12.90 -32.77
CA LEU A 178 -10.40 -11.78 -33.72
C LEU A 178 -11.20 -12.14 -34.99
N ALA A 179 -11.19 -13.41 -35.40
CA ALA A 179 -11.97 -13.90 -36.53
C ALA A 179 -13.47 -14.05 -36.22
N ASP A 180 -13.83 -14.37 -34.97
CA ASP A 180 -15.22 -14.42 -34.50
C ASP A 180 -15.81 -13.01 -34.42
N ARG A 181 -16.33 -12.49 -35.54
CA ARG A 181 -17.00 -11.18 -35.55
C ARG A 181 -18.46 -11.35 -35.18
N ARG A 182 -18.91 -10.60 -34.17
CA ARG A 182 -20.30 -10.60 -33.71
C ARG A 182 -20.91 -9.20 -33.80
N PRO A 183 -22.15 -9.07 -34.31
CA PRO A 183 -22.84 -7.79 -34.35
C PRO A 183 -22.89 -7.14 -32.97
N GLY A 184 -22.46 -5.88 -32.87
CA GLY A 184 -22.50 -5.12 -31.62
C GLY A 184 -21.42 -5.47 -30.59
N ARG A 185 -20.52 -6.41 -30.88
CA ARG A 185 -19.31 -6.66 -30.09
C ARG A 185 -18.16 -5.81 -30.61
N LEU A 186 -17.49 -5.11 -29.69
CA LEU A 186 -16.24 -4.39 -29.95
C LEU A 186 -15.05 -5.25 -29.50
N VAL A 187 -14.06 -5.44 -30.36
CA VAL A 187 -12.79 -6.07 -30.01
C VAL A 187 -11.69 -5.01 -29.84
N SER A 188 -11.22 -4.85 -28.61
CA SER A 188 -10.10 -4.01 -28.24
C SER A 188 -8.81 -4.82 -28.15
N PHE A 189 -7.72 -4.28 -28.67
CA PHE A 189 -6.39 -4.87 -28.57
C PHE A 189 -5.38 -3.83 -28.08
N ASP A 190 -4.64 -4.13 -27.00
CA ASP A 190 -3.51 -3.31 -26.57
C ASP A 190 -2.19 -3.94 -27.04
N LEU A 191 -1.31 -3.16 -27.67
CA LEU A 191 0.01 -3.62 -28.10
C LEU A 191 0.80 -4.22 -26.94
N ASN A 192 0.82 -3.53 -25.79
CA ASN A 192 1.45 -3.98 -24.55
C ASN A 192 2.86 -4.57 -24.79
N TRP A 193 3.71 -3.83 -25.52
CA TRP A 193 5.00 -4.33 -26.00
C TRP A 193 5.98 -4.61 -24.86
N ARG A 194 6.37 -5.88 -24.69
CA ARG A 194 7.37 -6.32 -23.70
C ARG A 194 8.55 -6.98 -24.41
N PRO A 195 9.66 -6.26 -24.69
CA PRO A 195 10.79 -6.80 -25.46
C PRO A 195 11.31 -8.16 -24.95
N ALA A 196 11.27 -8.40 -23.64
CA ALA A 196 11.71 -9.65 -23.03
C ALA A 196 10.90 -10.88 -23.50
N LEU A 197 9.63 -10.71 -23.86
CA LEU A 197 8.76 -11.81 -24.30
C LEU A 197 9.00 -12.20 -25.77
N TRP A 198 9.57 -11.29 -26.56
CA TRP A 198 9.78 -11.46 -28.00
C TRP A 198 11.20 -11.89 -28.36
N ARG A 199 12.05 -12.22 -27.39
CA ARG A 199 13.44 -12.66 -27.65
C ARG A 199 13.53 -14.00 -28.39
N GLU A 200 12.55 -14.87 -28.15
CA GLU A 200 12.53 -16.24 -28.68
C GLU A 200 11.41 -16.43 -29.72
N ARG A 201 10.76 -15.34 -30.15
CA ARG A 201 9.60 -15.38 -31.04
C ARG A 201 9.60 -14.19 -32.00
N ASP A 202 9.22 -14.44 -33.25
CA ASP A 202 9.13 -13.39 -34.25
C ASP A 202 7.95 -12.43 -33.96
N PRO A 203 8.21 -11.14 -33.70
CA PRO A 203 7.15 -10.15 -33.49
C PRO A 203 6.35 -9.82 -34.77
N ALA A 204 6.74 -10.31 -35.94
CA ALA A 204 5.99 -10.13 -37.20
C ALA A 204 4.57 -10.73 -37.17
N VAL A 205 4.23 -11.54 -36.16
CA VAL A 205 2.86 -12.03 -35.92
C VAL A 205 1.93 -10.97 -35.34
N LEU A 206 2.46 -9.89 -34.75
CA LEU A 206 1.64 -8.87 -34.10
C LEU A 206 0.84 -7.99 -35.08
N PRO A 207 1.43 -7.43 -36.16
CA PRO A 207 0.70 -6.49 -37.00
C PRO A 207 -0.64 -7.01 -37.55
N PRO A 208 -0.75 -8.28 -38.03
CA PRO A 208 -2.04 -8.83 -38.45
C PRO A 208 -3.09 -8.88 -37.33
N LEU A 209 -2.70 -9.19 -36.09
CA LEU A 209 -3.63 -9.22 -34.95
C LEU A 209 -4.12 -7.82 -34.59
N LEU A 210 -3.19 -6.86 -34.55
CA LEU A 210 -3.48 -5.46 -34.22
C LEU A 210 -4.41 -4.82 -35.26
N ASP A 211 -4.14 -5.06 -36.55
CA ASP A 211 -4.99 -4.54 -37.63
C ASP A 211 -6.37 -5.22 -37.63
N ALA A 212 -6.46 -6.48 -37.18
CA ALA A 212 -7.74 -7.15 -37.02
C ALA A 212 -8.56 -6.65 -35.83
N ALA A 213 -8.10 -5.73 -34.98
CA ALA A 213 -8.93 -5.19 -33.90
C ALA A 213 -9.97 -4.16 -34.40
N ASP A 214 -11.01 -3.88 -33.62
CA ASP A 214 -11.91 -2.74 -33.87
C ASP A 214 -11.36 -1.46 -33.24
N LEU A 215 -10.71 -1.60 -32.08
CA LEU A 215 -10.11 -0.53 -31.30
C LEU A 215 -8.69 -0.92 -30.90
N LEU A 216 -7.70 -0.11 -31.28
CA LEU A 216 -6.29 -0.36 -31.00
C LEU A 216 -5.77 0.62 -29.95
N LEU A 217 -5.10 0.11 -28.91
CA LEU A 217 -4.42 0.91 -27.88
C LEU A 217 -2.90 0.72 -28.02
N LEU A 218 -2.17 1.82 -28.12
CA LEU A 218 -0.73 1.84 -28.40
C LEU A 218 -0.01 2.81 -27.46
N GLY A 219 1.10 2.40 -26.85
CA GLY A 219 2.11 3.36 -26.37
C GLY A 219 2.96 3.88 -27.54
N SER A 220 3.23 5.18 -27.59
CA SER A 220 4.09 5.78 -28.64
C SER A 220 5.52 5.20 -28.59
N ASP A 221 6.06 5.05 -27.39
CA ASP A 221 7.36 4.44 -27.10
C ASP A 221 7.38 2.94 -27.41
N GLU A 222 6.32 2.23 -27.02
CA GLU A 222 6.13 0.81 -27.34
C GLU A 222 6.06 0.58 -28.85
N ALA A 223 5.28 1.39 -29.56
CA ALA A 223 5.13 1.31 -31.01
C ALA A 223 6.43 1.72 -31.74
N GLN A 224 7.16 2.72 -31.23
CA GLN A 224 8.48 3.08 -31.74
C GLN A 224 9.45 1.90 -31.62
N ALA A 225 9.44 1.19 -30.49
CA ALA A 225 10.30 0.03 -30.26
C ALA A 225 9.89 -1.19 -31.12
N ALA A 226 8.59 -1.42 -31.32
CA ALA A 226 8.07 -2.58 -32.04
C ALA A 226 8.06 -2.40 -33.57
N PHE A 227 7.74 -1.19 -34.06
CA PHE A 227 7.45 -0.92 -35.48
C PHE A 227 8.34 0.16 -36.10
N GLY A 228 9.24 0.77 -35.32
CA GLY A 228 10.11 1.84 -35.79
C GLY A 228 9.42 3.21 -35.91
N THR A 229 8.16 3.34 -35.47
CA THR A 229 7.45 4.62 -35.43
C THR A 229 6.46 4.69 -34.26
N GLY A 230 6.52 5.78 -33.49
CA GLY A 230 5.50 6.18 -32.51
C GLY A 230 4.54 7.26 -33.03
N ASP A 231 4.72 7.72 -34.28
CA ASP A 231 3.92 8.80 -34.85
C ASP A 231 2.48 8.34 -35.12
N PRO A 232 1.45 9.03 -34.59
CA PRO A 232 0.07 8.56 -34.72
C PRO A 232 -0.41 8.48 -36.19
N ALA A 233 0.04 9.36 -37.08
CA ALA A 233 -0.33 9.31 -38.49
C ALA A 233 0.35 8.14 -39.23
N ALA A 234 1.61 7.84 -38.91
CA ALA A 234 2.31 6.66 -39.42
C ALA A 234 1.67 5.36 -38.92
N LEU A 235 1.30 5.29 -37.64
CA LEU A 235 0.61 4.15 -37.06
C LEU A 235 -0.77 3.94 -37.71
N ARG A 236 -1.50 5.01 -38.02
CA ARG A 236 -2.77 4.93 -38.76
C ARG A 236 -2.60 4.33 -40.16
N ARG A 237 -1.48 4.60 -40.84
CA ARG A 237 -1.16 3.98 -42.15
C ARG A 237 -0.76 2.52 -42.00
N LEU A 238 -0.03 2.18 -40.94
CA LEU A 238 0.42 0.81 -40.68
C LEU A 238 -0.75 -0.11 -40.32
N PHE A 239 -1.71 0.42 -39.57
CA PHE A 239 -2.92 -0.29 -39.17
C PHE A 239 -4.13 0.44 -39.74
N PRO A 240 -4.57 0.21 -40.99
CA PRO A 240 -5.71 0.90 -41.59
C PRO A 240 -7.08 0.37 -41.13
N SER A 241 -7.14 -0.87 -40.63
CA SER A 241 -8.41 -1.58 -40.41
C SER A 241 -9.15 -1.21 -39.12
N PRO A 242 -8.52 -0.94 -37.95
CA PRO A 242 -9.28 -0.61 -36.75
C PRO A 242 -10.09 0.68 -36.91
N ALA A 243 -11.30 0.71 -36.36
CA ALA A 243 -12.18 1.87 -36.40
C ALA A 243 -11.54 3.07 -35.67
N THR A 244 -10.93 2.81 -34.52
CA THR A 244 -10.24 3.84 -33.72
C THR A 244 -8.86 3.36 -33.29
N LEU A 245 -7.87 4.24 -33.40
CA LEU A 245 -6.52 4.08 -32.86
C LEU A 245 -6.31 5.06 -31.72
N VAL A 246 -5.84 4.59 -30.57
CA VAL A 246 -5.50 5.45 -29.42
C VAL A 246 -4.00 5.33 -29.15
N VAL A 247 -3.28 6.43 -29.33
CA VAL A 247 -1.82 6.51 -29.16
C VAL A 247 -1.49 7.33 -27.92
N LYS A 248 -0.90 6.66 -26.93
CA LYS A 248 -0.50 7.20 -25.63
C LYS A 248 0.93 7.74 -25.73
N ASP A 249 1.12 9.06 -25.71
CA ASP A 249 2.44 9.72 -25.71
C ASP A 249 2.91 10.01 -24.27
N ALA A 250 3.13 8.93 -23.52
CA ALA A 250 3.60 8.94 -22.14
C ALA A 250 2.89 10.01 -21.26
N ALA A 251 3.65 10.86 -20.58
CA ALA A 251 3.15 11.90 -19.68
C ALA A 251 2.73 13.21 -20.40
N ARG A 252 2.62 13.22 -21.74
CA ARG A 252 2.33 14.45 -22.51
C ARG A 252 0.86 14.54 -22.91
N GLN A 253 0.39 13.57 -23.69
CA GLN A 253 -0.93 13.61 -24.31
C GLN A 253 -1.36 12.24 -24.81
N VAL A 254 -2.64 12.10 -25.13
CA VAL A 254 -3.16 10.93 -25.83
C VAL A 254 -3.98 11.42 -27.03
N THR A 255 -3.73 10.80 -28.19
CA THR A 255 -4.45 11.09 -29.43
C THR A 255 -5.26 9.88 -29.85
N ALA A 256 -6.54 10.10 -30.12
CA ALA A 256 -7.38 9.13 -30.82
C ALA A 256 -7.54 9.52 -32.29
N LEU A 257 -7.38 8.55 -33.18
CA LEU A 257 -7.55 8.69 -34.63
C LEU A 257 -8.63 7.74 -35.11
N GLU A 258 -9.71 8.31 -35.63
CA GLU A 258 -10.78 7.58 -36.29
C GLU A 258 -10.38 7.17 -37.71
N ARG A 259 -11.03 6.14 -38.24
CA ARG A 259 -10.76 5.64 -39.60
C ARG A 259 -11.03 6.69 -40.69
N ASP A 260 -11.94 7.64 -40.44
CA ASP A 260 -12.25 8.73 -41.37
C ASP A 260 -11.20 9.87 -41.38
N GLY A 261 -10.14 9.75 -40.56
CA GLY A 261 -9.08 10.73 -40.44
C GLY A 261 -9.31 11.78 -39.34
N THR A 262 -10.47 11.77 -38.67
CA THR A 262 -10.73 12.64 -37.52
C THR A 262 -9.77 12.29 -36.38
N ALA A 263 -9.17 13.32 -35.77
CA ALA A 263 -8.28 13.16 -34.62
C ALA A 263 -8.74 14.02 -33.44
N VAL A 264 -8.72 13.44 -32.25
CA VAL A 264 -8.97 14.14 -30.98
C VAL A 264 -7.79 13.91 -30.06
N THR A 265 -7.22 14.99 -29.53
CA THR A 265 -6.08 14.94 -28.61
C THR A 265 -6.45 15.60 -27.30
N GLU A 266 -6.11 14.94 -26.19
CA GLU A 266 -6.26 15.52 -24.84
C GLU A 266 -4.91 15.43 -24.09
N PRO A 267 -4.46 16.53 -23.46
CA PRO A 267 -3.22 16.53 -22.71
C PRO A 267 -3.34 15.68 -21.46
N ALA A 268 -2.21 15.11 -21.02
CA ALA A 268 -2.13 14.39 -19.77
C ALA A 268 -2.37 15.34 -18.59
N LEU A 269 -3.00 14.82 -17.54
CA LEU A 269 -3.15 15.54 -16.28
C LEU A 269 -1.79 15.67 -15.58
N ALA A 270 -1.63 16.72 -14.79
CA ALA A 270 -0.47 16.85 -13.92
C ALA A 270 -0.67 15.96 -12.68
N VAL A 271 0.20 14.96 -12.50
CA VAL A 271 0.07 13.95 -11.44
C VAL A 271 1.33 13.87 -10.59
N GLU A 272 1.16 13.85 -9.27
CA GLU A 272 2.22 13.46 -8.34
C GLU A 272 2.33 11.93 -8.32
N VAL A 273 3.39 11.38 -8.93
CA VAL A 273 3.52 9.93 -9.10
C VAL A 273 4.00 9.28 -7.81
N VAL A 274 3.18 8.39 -7.26
CA VAL A 274 3.51 7.53 -6.11
C VAL A 274 4.07 6.19 -6.61
N GLU A 275 3.38 5.52 -7.54
CA GLU A 275 3.85 4.29 -8.18
C GLU A 275 3.51 4.27 -9.68
N ALA A 276 4.52 4.07 -10.55
CA ALA A 276 4.35 4.17 -12.00
C ALA A 276 3.74 2.92 -12.69
N THR A 277 3.38 1.88 -11.93
CA THR A 277 2.91 0.59 -12.50
C THR A 277 1.39 0.59 -12.67
N GLY A 278 0.88 -0.07 -13.71
CA GLY A 278 -0.58 -0.24 -13.93
C GLY A 278 -1.30 0.97 -14.56
N ALA A 279 -0.64 2.12 -14.74
CA ALA A 279 -1.26 3.31 -15.32
C ALA A 279 -1.77 3.11 -16.77
N GLY A 280 -1.07 2.30 -17.56
CA GLY A 280 -1.49 1.95 -18.92
C GLY A 280 -2.78 1.11 -18.96
N ASP A 281 -2.88 0.12 -18.07
CA ASP A 281 -4.06 -0.74 -17.94
C ASP A 281 -5.26 0.07 -17.41
N ALA A 282 -5.02 0.96 -16.44
CA ALA A 282 -6.04 1.86 -15.91
C ALA A 282 -6.53 2.84 -16.99
N PHE A 283 -5.64 3.38 -17.83
CA PHE A 283 -6.02 4.18 -18.99
C PHE A 283 -6.93 3.39 -19.93
N ALA A 284 -6.52 2.17 -20.30
CA ALA A 284 -7.28 1.29 -21.17
C ALA A 284 -8.68 1.05 -20.61
N ALA A 285 -8.80 0.69 -19.34
CA ALA A 285 -10.09 0.48 -18.68
C ALA A 285 -10.98 1.74 -18.69
N GLY A 286 -10.43 2.91 -18.36
CA GLY A 286 -11.16 4.18 -18.40
C GLY A 286 -11.70 4.52 -19.78
N TYR A 287 -10.85 4.38 -20.80
CA TYR A 287 -11.23 4.60 -22.19
C TYR A 287 -12.31 3.61 -22.65
N LEU A 288 -12.14 2.32 -22.35
CA LEU A 288 -13.08 1.27 -22.71
C LEU A 288 -14.43 1.41 -22.01
N ALA A 289 -14.45 1.79 -20.73
CA ALA A 289 -15.68 2.10 -20.02
C ALA A 289 -16.42 3.28 -20.68
N GLY A 290 -15.70 4.32 -21.10
CA GLY A 290 -16.28 5.43 -21.84
C GLY A 290 -16.89 4.99 -23.18
N THR A 291 -16.22 4.08 -23.89
CA THR A 291 -16.72 3.50 -25.14
C THR A 291 -18.00 2.69 -24.93
N VAL A 292 -18.04 1.81 -23.93
CA VAL A 292 -19.24 1.02 -23.59
C VAL A 292 -20.43 1.90 -23.21
N ARG A 293 -20.17 3.04 -22.55
CA ARG A 293 -21.17 4.05 -22.17
C ARG A 293 -21.60 4.97 -23.32
N GLY A 294 -20.98 4.86 -24.50
CA GLY A 294 -21.32 5.71 -25.65
C GLY A 294 -20.90 7.16 -25.48
N LEU A 295 -19.88 7.45 -24.66
CA LEU A 295 -19.33 8.81 -24.54
C LEU A 295 -18.70 9.27 -25.85
N ASP A 296 -18.58 10.58 -26.06
CA ASP A 296 -17.80 11.13 -27.17
C ASP A 296 -16.29 10.92 -26.96
N GLN A 297 -15.53 11.16 -28.02
CA GLN A 297 -14.11 10.83 -28.07
C GLN A 297 -13.26 11.59 -27.05
N ARG A 298 -13.56 12.87 -26.80
CA ARG A 298 -12.88 13.67 -25.78
C ARG A 298 -13.14 13.09 -24.40
N ARG A 299 -14.39 12.81 -24.07
CA ARG A 299 -14.76 12.24 -22.76
C ARG A 299 -14.16 10.85 -22.52
N ARG A 300 -14.03 10.01 -23.57
CA ARG A 300 -13.32 8.71 -23.47
C ARG A 300 -11.84 8.90 -23.12
N LEU A 301 -11.15 9.79 -23.82
CA LEU A 301 -9.73 10.09 -23.56
C LEU A 301 -9.51 10.63 -22.15
N ARG A 302 -10.36 11.57 -21.72
CA ARG A 302 -10.31 12.14 -20.37
C ARG A 302 -10.60 11.11 -19.28
N LEU A 303 -11.55 10.20 -19.49
CA LEU A 303 -11.82 9.13 -18.53
C LEU A 303 -10.64 8.16 -18.43
N GLY A 304 -9.97 7.86 -19.55
CA GLY A 304 -8.71 7.13 -19.56
C GLY A 304 -7.63 7.85 -18.75
N HIS A 305 -7.39 9.14 -19.01
CA HIS A 305 -6.42 9.95 -18.27
C HIS A 305 -6.71 10.00 -16.77
N LEU A 306 -7.97 10.20 -16.38
CA LEU A 306 -8.35 10.25 -14.97
C LEU A 306 -8.12 8.91 -14.28
N SER A 307 -8.44 7.80 -14.96
CA SER A 307 -8.21 6.45 -14.43
C SER A 307 -6.72 6.16 -14.25
N ALA A 308 -5.90 6.55 -15.24
CA ALA A 308 -4.45 6.44 -15.15
C ALA A 308 -3.86 7.31 -14.03
N ALA A 309 -4.33 8.54 -13.89
CA ALA A 309 -3.88 9.45 -12.84
C ALA A 309 -4.18 8.93 -11.44
N CYS A 310 -5.37 8.38 -11.21
CA CYS A 310 -5.71 7.76 -9.93
C CYS A 310 -4.88 6.50 -9.65
N ALA A 311 -4.50 5.73 -10.67
CA ALA A 311 -3.58 4.59 -10.52
C ALA A 311 -2.18 5.03 -10.12
N LEU A 312 -1.71 6.15 -10.66
CA LEU A 312 -0.40 6.70 -10.34
C LEU A 312 -0.31 7.28 -8.91
N THR A 313 -1.44 7.66 -8.29
CA THR A 313 -1.49 8.22 -6.93
C THR A 313 -1.84 7.20 -5.83
N ALA A 314 -2.13 5.96 -6.18
CA ALA A 314 -2.47 4.89 -5.24
C ALA A 314 -1.24 4.03 -4.87
N HIS A 315 -1.22 3.51 -3.63
CA HIS A 315 -0.28 2.45 -3.24
C HIS A 315 -0.86 1.08 -3.63
N GLY A 316 -0.50 0.58 -4.83
CA GLY A 316 -0.99 -0.68 -5.42
C GLY A 316 -1.96 -0.48 -6.59
N ASP A 317 -2.32 -1.56 -7.30
CA ASP A 317 -3.10 -1.53 -8.56
C ASP A 317 -4.60 -1.13 -8.39
N GLN A 318 -4.97 -0.53 -7.26
CA GLN A 318 -6.34 -0.15 -6.92
C GLN A 318 -6.48 1.36 -6.86
N ALA A 319 -7.05 1.92 -7.92
CA ALA A 319 -7.42 3.32 -7.99
C ALA A 319 -8.94 3.49 -7.88
N GLU A 320 -9.41 4.10 -6.79
CA GLU A 320 -10.80 4.57 -6.74
C GLU A 320 -10.92 5.88 -7.50
N LEU A 321 -11.83 5.92 -8.48
CA LEU A 321 -12.18 7.17 -9.13
C LEU A 321 -12.83 8.15 -8.14
N PRO A 322 -12.75 9.47 -8.41
CA PRO A 322 -13.54 10.46 -7.71
C PRO A 322 -15.05 10.15 -7.79
N PRO A 323 -15.87 10.74 -6.91
CA PRO A 323 -17.33 10.66 -7.00
C PRO A 323 -17.82 10.97 -8.42
N ALA A 324 -18.86 10.29 -8.88
CA ALA A 324 -19.36 10.38 -10.25
C ALA A 324 -19.65 11.83 -10.72
N ALA A 325 -20.10 12.70 -9.81
CA ALA A 325 -20.31 14.13 -10.09
C ALA A 325 -18.99 14.86 -10.40
N ALA A 326 -17.91 14.56 -9.68
CA ALA A 326 -16.59 15.12 -9.92
C ALA A 326 -16.00 14.58 -11.23
N VAL A 327 -16.17 13.28 -11.50
CA VAL A 327 -15.80 12.70 -12.80
C VAL A 327 -16.52 13.43 -13.93
N ALA A 328 -17.85 13.58 -13.86
CA ALA A 328 -18.64 14.28 -14.87
C ALA A 328 -18.15 15.72 -15.09
N ALA A 329 -17.93 16.48 -14.01
CA ALA A 329 -17.41 17.84 -14.08
C ALA A 329 -16.03 17.92 -14.74
N LEU A 330 -15.12 17.00 -14.41
CA LEU A 330 -13.78 16.93 -15.02
C LEU A 330 -13.84 16.54 -16.49
N LEU A 331 -14.71 15.60 -16.87
CA LEU A 331 -14.91 15.22 -18.26
C LEU A 331 -15.44 16.39 -19.11
N ASP A 332 -16.25 17.27 -18.50
CA ASP A 332 -16.87 18.44 -19.15
C ASP A 332 -16.08 19.75 -19.00
N ALA A 333 -14.94 19.70 -18.30
CA ALA A 333 -14.08 20.85 -18.06
C ALA A 333 -13.65 21.55 -19.36
N SER A 334 -13.46 22.87 -19.32
CA SER A 334 -12.82 23.54 -20.46
C SER A 334 -11.39 22.98 -20.67
N PRO A 335 -10.81 23.06 -21.88
CA PRO A 335 -9.42 22.63 -22.09
C PRO A 335 -8.42 23.29 -21.13
N ALA A 336 -8.64 24.56 -20.79
CA ALA A 336 -7.81 25.30 -19.83
C ALA A 336 -7.95 24.73 -18.42
N ASP A 337 -9.18 24.43 -17.98
CA ASP A 337 -9.42 23.89 -16.64
C ASP A 337 -8.91 22.46 -16.48
N TRP A 338 -9.05 21.65 -17.54
CA TRP A 338 -8.48 20.31 -17.61
C TRP A 338 -6.95 20.37 -17.47
N ALA A 339 -6.28 21.23 -18.24
CA ALA A 339 -4.83 21.39 -18.17
C ALA A 339 -4.33 21.94 -16.82
N ALA A 340 -5.16 22.74 -16.14
CA ALA A 340 -4.85 23.28 -14.81
C ALA A 340 -5.13 22.28 -13.66
N THR A 341 -5.75 21.13 -13.95
CA THR A 341 -6.10 20.13 -12.94
C THR A 341 -4.86 19.33 -12.51
N ARG A 342 -4.66 19.23 -11.20
CA ARG A 342 -3.61 18.44 -10.56
C ARG A 342 -4.22 17.35 -9.70
N ILE A 343 -3.64 16.15 -9.80
CA ILE A 343 -4.05 14.99 -9.01
C ILE A 343 -2.87 14.57 -8.13
N THR A 344 -3.11 14.53 -6.82
CA THR A 344 -2.14 14.07 -5.81
C THR A 344 -2.77 12.97 -4.96
N ALA A 345 -1.98 12.34 -4.07
CA ALA A 345 -2.50 11.37 -3.11
C ALA A 345 -3.59 11.97 -2.19
N ASP A 346 -3.53 13.28 -1.91
CA ASP A 346 -4.46 13.98 -1.03
C ASP A 346 -5.77 14.41 -1.72
N GLY A 347 -5.82 14.37 -3.06
CA GLY A 347 -7.04 14.67 -3.82
C GLY A 347 -6.80 15.34 -5.17
N ILE A 348 -7.89 15.87 -5.73
CA ILE A 348 -7.88 16.60 -7.00
C ILE A 348 -8.02 18.10 -6.73
N THR A 349 -7.14 18.89 -7.33
CA THR A 349 -7.16 20.36 -7.25
C THR A 349 -7.21 20.96 -8.65
N GLY A 350 -8.06 21.96 -8.86
CA GLY A 350 -8.20 22.61 -10.15
C GLY A 350 -9.50 23.42 -10.28
N PRO A 351 -9.59 24.33 -11.26
CA PRO A 351 -10.75 25.20 -11.45
C PRO A 351 -12.04 24.44 -11.87
N ALA A 352 -11.90 23.23 -12.44
CA ALA A 352 -13.03 22.35 -12.75
C ALA A 352 -13.55 21.55 -11.53
N CYS A 353 -12.92 21.65 -10.37
CA CYS A 353 -13.32 20.91 -9.17
C CYS A 353 -14.16 21.77 -8.21
N PRO A 354 -15.29 21.26 -7.69
CA PRO A 354 -15.91 21.82 -6.48
C PRO A 354 -14.97 21.67 -5.27
N PRO A 355 -15.15 22.44 -4.16
CA PRO A 355 -14.14 22.57 -3.11
C PRO A 355 -13.78 21.21 -2.50
N THR A 356 -12.52 20.82 -2.72
CA THR A 356 -11.78 19.68 -2.16
C THR A 356 -12.50 18.33 -2.21
N VAL A 357 -12.52 17.72 -3.39
CA VAL A 357 -12.87 16.30 -3.54
C VAL A 357 -11.68 15.44 -3.13
N ARG A 358 -11.72 14.90 -1.90
CA ARG A 358 -10.77 13.87 -1.46
C ARG A 358 -10.97 12.63 -2.32
N ILE A 359 -9.89 12.06 -2.84
CA ILE A 359 -9.91 10.70 -3.40
C ILE A 359 -10.20 9.78 -2.20
N PRO A 360 -11.28 8.98 -2.22
CA PRO A 360 -11.57 8.09 -1.11
C PRO A 360 -10.41 7.08 -0.95
N PRO A 361 -9.98 6.76 0.28
CA PRO A 361 -9.01 5.71 0.49
C PRO A 361 -9.60 4.38 0.00
N VAL A 362 -8.77 3.58 -0.70
CA VAL A 362 -9.10 2.25 -1.22
C VAL A 362 -9.88 1.46 -0.18
N ARG A 363 -11.15 1.14 -0.47
CA ARG A 363 -11.95 0.28 0.39
C ARG A 363 -11.42 -1.15 0.31
N PRO A 364 -11.03 -1.79 1.42
CA PRO A 364 -10.88 -3.23 1.44
C PRO A 364 -12.22 -3.88 1.05
N GLY A 365 -12.16 -4.90 0.19
CA GLY A 365 -13.33 -5.65 -0.26
C GLY A 365 -14.24 -6.01 0.91
N HIS A 366 -15.56 -5.86 0.70
CA HIS A 366 -16.59 -5.90 1.72
C HIS A 366 -16.40 -7.01 2.76
N ASN A 367 -15.88 -6.60 3.92
CA ASN A 367 -16.49 -6.99 5.17
C ASN A 367 -16.33 -5.92 6.24
N GLU A 368 -16.76 -4.68 5.97
CA GLU A 368 -16.87 -3.66 7.03
C GLU A 368 -18.07 -2.73 6.77
N ARG A 369 -19.09 -2.84 7.62
CA ARG A 369 -20.19 -1.88 7.73
C ARG A 369 -19.64 -0.54 8.27
N ALA A 370 -20.11 0.59 7.74
CA ALA A 370 -19.79 1.91 8.29
C ALA A 370 -20.33 2.09 9.74
N PRO A 371 -19.67 2.89 10.59
CA PRO A 371 -19.95 2.96 12.01
C PRO A 371 -21.17 3.86 12.31
N GLN A 372 -22.07 3.35 13.15
CA GLN A 372 -22.98 4.16 13.96
C GLN A 372 -22.18 5.03 14.95
N PRO A 373 -22.75 6.16 15.47
CA PRO A 373 -22.12 6.92 16.56
C PRO A 373 -21.68 5.97 17.67
N PRO A 374 -20.54 6.20 18.35
CA PRO A 374 -19.71 5.15 18.94
C PRO A 374 -20.52 4.24 19.86
N LYS A 375 -21.01 3.15 19.30
CA LYS A 375 -21.34 1.95 20.05
C LYS A 375 -20.01 1.26 20.22
N ARG A 376 -19.53 1.19 21.47
CA ARG A 376 -18.34 0.43 21.91
C ARG A 376 -18.07 -0.73 20.93
N SER A 377 -17.14 -0.56 20.00
CA SER A 377 -16.91 -1.55 18.95
C SER A 377 -16.22 -2.74 19.59
N THR A 378 -16.87 -3.90 19.50
CA THR A 378 -16.27 -5.18 19.84
C THR A 378 -15.08 -5.41 18.91
N MET A 379 -13.88 -5.19 19.46
CA MET A 379 -12.58 -5.56 18.90
C MET A 379 -12.66 -6.97 18.30
N SER A 380 -12.09 -7.20 17.10
CA SER A 380 -12.07 -8.53 16.46
C SER A 380 -11.51 -9.55 17.43
N GLN A 381 -12.39 -10.42 17.95
CA GLN A 381 -12.10 -11.27 19.10
C GLN A 381 -10.87 -12.15 18.84
N THR A 382 -10.65 -12.56 17.59
CA THR A 382 -9.50 -13.35 17.15
C THR A 382 -8.19 -12.55 17.22
N VAL A 383 -8.17 -11.32 16.71
CA VAL A 383 -6.97 -10.46 16.74
C VAL A 383 -6.66 -10.03 18.16
N THR A 384 -7.67 -9.65 18.94
CA THR A 384 -7.51 -9.32 20.36
C THR A 384 -6.91 -10.49 21.14
N ARG A 385 -7.36 -11.74 20.87
CA ARG A 385 -6.81 -12.94 21.50
C ARG A 385 -5.37 -13.20 21.08
N ALA A 386 -5.02 -13.03 19.80
CA ALA A 386 -3.64 -13.17 19.32
C ALA A 386 -2.71 -12.14 19.98
N LEU A 387 -3.12 -10.87 20.04
CA LEU A 387 -2.34 -9.82 20.71
C LEU A 387 -2.20 -10.06 22.22
N ARG A 388 -3.24 -10.57 22.87
CA ARG A 388 -3.16 -10.99 24.29
C ARG A 388 -2.21 -12.16 24.49
N ILE A 389 -2.18 -13.15 23.60
CA ILE A 389 -1.18 -14.23 23.65
C ILE A 389 0.23 -13.64 23.60
N LEU A 390 0.51 -12.72 22.68
CA LEU A 390 1.82 -12.07 22.59
C LEU A 390 2.15 -11.23 23.83
N ALA A 391 1.16 -10.53 24.41
CA ALA A 391 1.35 -9.77 25.63
C ALA A 391 1.72 -10.67 26.82
N GLU A 392 0.99 -11.77 27.01
CA GLU A 392 1.25 -12.77 28.07
C GLU A 392 2.62 -13.43 27.93
N LEU A 393 2.99 -13.81 26.71
CA LEU A 393 4.31 -14.38 26.43
C LEU A 393 5.45 -13.37 26.62
N GLY A 394 5.14 -12.07 26.56
CA GLY A 394 6.06 -10.99 26.90
C GLY A 394 6.37 -10.85 28.39
N GLU A 395 5.60 -11.50 29.27
CA GLU A 395 5.88 -11.59 30.70
C GLU A 395 6.62 -12.88 31.10
N GLY A 396 6.77 -13.81 30.15
CA GLY A 396 7.44 -15.10 30.35
C GLY A 396 6.74 -16.21 29.59
N GLU A 397 7.38 -17.37 29.50
CA GLU A 397 6.87 -18.51 28.76
C GLU A 397 5.57 -19.07 29.34
N ARG A 398 4.70 -19.61 28.47
CA ARG A 398 3.40 -20.17 28.84
C ARG A 398 3.12 -21.48 28.11
N SER A 399 2.42 -22.40 28.76
CA SER A 399 1.83 -23.58 28.11
C SER A 399 0.52 -23.26 27.40
N LEU A 400 0.07 -24.15 26.51
CA LEU A 400 -1.25 -24.05 25.85
C LEU A 400 -2.40 -23.92 26.87
N ASP A 401 -2.30 -24.62 27.99
CA ASP A 401 -3.32 -24.69 29.03
C ASP A 401 -3.43 -23.35 29.77
N GLN A 402 -2.29 -22.76 30.13
CA GLN A 402 -2.22 -21.45 30.77
C GLN A 402 -2.77 -20.36 29.85
N LEU A 403 -2.43 -20.40 28.55
CA LEU A 403 -2.96 -19.43 27.59
C LEU A 403 -4.48 -19.59 27.40
N ALA A 404 -4.99 -20.82 27.35
CA ALA A 404 -6.43 -21.09 27.27
C ALA A 404 -7.20 -20.57 28.49
N GLU A 405 -6.63 -20.72 29.68
CA GLU A 405 -7.18 -20.20 30.93
C GLU A 405 -7.22 -18.66 30.92
N VAL A 406 -6.10 -18.00 30.62
CA VAL A 406 -6.01 -16.52 30.56
C VAL A 406 -6.96 -15.91 29.53
N LEU A 407 -7.12 -16.56 28.38
CA LEU A 407 -7.98 -16.07 27.29
C LEU A 407 -9.45 -16.44 27.49
N GLY A 408 -9.77 -17.33 28.44
CA GLY A 408 -11.13 -17.83 28.70
C GLY A 408 -11.73 -18.57 27.50
N VAL A 409 -10.93 -19.35 26.77
CA VAL A 409 -11.36 -20.07 25.55
C VAL A 409 -10.85 -21.50 25.49
N HIS A 410 -11.47 -22.30 24.61
CA HIS A 410 -11.07 -23.69 24.41
C HIS A 410 -9.64 -23.80 23.82
N LYS A 411 -8.88 -24.82 24.26
CA LYS A 411 -7.48 -25.06 23.85
C LYS A 411 -7.30 -25.11 22.32
N THR A 412 -8.27 -25.66 21.59
CA THR A 412 -8.24 -25.70 20.12
C THR A 412 -8.26 -24.32 19.47
N THR A 413 -8.88 -23.33 20.11
CA THR A 413 -8.90 -21.94 19.63
C THR A 413 -7.54 -21.29 19.82
N VAL A 414 -6.91 -21.51 20.99
CA VAL A 414 -5.56 -21.00 21.28
C VAL A 414 -4.53 -21.67 20.38
N LEU A 415 -4.64 -22.99 20.16
CA LEU A 415 -3.73 -23.74 19.31
C LEU A 415 -3.72 -23.21 17.87
N ARG A 416 -4.90 -22.92 17.30
CA ARG A 416 -5.01 -22.34 15.96
C ARG A 416 -4.36 -20.95 15.88
N LEU A 417 -4.50 -20.14 16.92
CA LEU A 417 -3.85 -18.83 16.99
C LEU A 417 -2.33 -18.96 17.12
N LEU A 418 -1.86 -19.88 17.98
CA LEU A 418 -0.44 -20.15 18.16
C LEU A 418 0.22 -20.72 16.91
N GLN A 419 -0.48 -21.56 16.13
CA GLN A 419 -0.01 -22.05 14.83
C GLN A 419 0.24 -20.89 13.86
N SER A 420 -0.73 -19.99 13.70
CA SER A 420 -0.55 -18.81 12.85
C SER A 420 0.57 -17.89 13.36
N LEU A 421 0.70 -17.71 14.69
CA LEU A 421 1.77 -16.91 15.27
C LEU A 421 3.16 -17.57 15.14
N GLU A 422 3.23 -18.91 15.13
CA GLU A 422 4.45 -19.68 14.96
C GLU A 422 4.90 -19.73 13.50
N GLU A 423 3.97 -19.91 12.56
CA GLU A 423 4.20 -19.80 11.11
C GLU A 423 4.81 -18.44 10.73
N GLU A 424 4.29 -17.36 11.33
CA GLU A 424 4.77 -16.00 11.12
C GLU A 424 5.95 -15.62 12.05
N ARG A 425 6.50 -16.60 12.80
CA ARG A 425 7.65 -16.46 13.70
C ARG A 425 7.47 -15.45 14.85
N PHE A 426 6.24 -15.06 15.19
CA PHE A 426 5.93 -14.21 16.34
C PHE A 426 5.98 -14.97 17.67
N VAL A 427 5.81 -16.29 17.61
CA VAL A 427 5.93 -17.21 18.74
C VAL A 427 6.80 -18.39 18.29
N TYR A 428 7.48 -19.06 19.21
CA TYR A 428 8.03 -20.38 18.96
C TYR A 428 7.74 -21.30 20.14
N ARG A 429 7.68 -22.61 19.88
CA ARG A 429 7.52 -23.62 20.91
C ARG A 429 8.83 -24.34 21.21
N ASP A 430 9.17 -24.46 22.49
CA ASP A 430 10.36 -25.20 22.93
C ASP A 430 10.12 -26.72 23.03
N ALA A 431 11.18 -27.46 23.39
CA ALA A 431 11.13 -28.91 23.55
C ALA A 431 10.24 -29.38 24.72
N ALA A 432 9.91 -28.49 25.66
CA ALA A 432 9.00 -28.74 26.77
C ALA A 432 7.54 -28.35 26.44
N TYR A 433 7.23 -28.08 25.16
CA TYR A 433 5.93 -27.63 24.67
C TYR A 433 5.46 -26.31 25.29
N ARG A 434 6.40 -25.44 25.70
CA ARG A 434 6.11 -24.08 26.17
C ARG A 434 6.30 -23.10 25.04
N TYR A 435 5.43 -22.12 24.97
CA TYR A 435 5.45 -21.07 23.97
C TYR A 435 6.22 -19.86 24.50
N HIS A 436 6.97 -19.22 23.60
CA HIS A 436 7.86 -18.09 23.83
C HIS A 436 7.67 -17.05 22.74
N LEU A 437 8.06 -15.80 22.98
CA LEU A 437 8.13 -14.80 21.91
C LEU A 437 9.15 -15.20 20.84
N GLY A 438 8.73 -15.11 19.58
CA GLY A 438 9.52 -15.50 18.42
C GLY A 438 10.27 -14.33 17.76
N ALA A 439 11.20 -14.70 16.87
CA ALA A 439 12.13 -13.76 16.24
C ALA A 439 11.46 -12.69 15.36
N GLY A 440 10.24 -12.95 14.87
CA GLY A 440 9.46 -12.00 14.07
C GLY A 440 9.18 -10.69 14.81
N LEU A 441 9.07 -10.72 16.15
CA LEU A 441 8.90 -9.51 16.95
C LEU A 441 10.15 -8.64 16.98
N PHE A 442 11.34 -9.24 17.06
CA PHE A 442 12.61 -8.50 17.02
C PHE A 442 12.85 -7.89 15.63
N ALA A 443 12.50 -8.62 14.57
CA ALA A 443 12.59 -8.13 13.20
C ALA A 443 11.67 -6.93 12.97
N LEU A 444 10.40 -7.02 13.39
CA LEU A 444 9.45 -5.91 13.27
C LEU A 444 9.83 -4.73 14.15
N SER A 445 10.32 -4.98 15.37
CA SER A 445 10.84 -3.94 16.25
C SER A 445 12.05 -3.25 15.61
N GLY A 446 13.00 -4.00 15.05
CA GLY A 446 14.15 -3.47 14.32
C GLY A 446 13.74 -2.58 13.15
N LEU A 447 12.85 -3.07 12.29
CA LEU A 447 12.34 -2.32 11.13
C LEU A 447 11.57 -1.06 11.54
N ALA A 448 10.73 -1.13 12.56
CA ALA A 448 10.00 0.03 13.10
C ALA A 448 10.94 1.07 13.75
N LEU A 449 12.08 0.61 14.28
CA LEU A 449 13.09 1.47 14.89
C LEU A 449 14.03 2.09 13.85
N GLU A 450 14.31 1.40 12.74
CA GLU A 450 15.11 1.91 11.61
C GLU A 450 14.37 2.98 10.80
N GLN A 451 13.03 2.91 10.73
CA GLN A 451 12.20 3.92 10.07
C GLN A 451 12.22 5.29 10.78
N ARG A 452 12.70 5.36 12.03
CA ARG A 452 12.79 6.62 12.79
C ARG A 452 14.18 7.21 12.66
N GLY A 453 14.39 8.05 11.64
CA GLY A 453 15.67 8.76 11.40
C GLY A 453 16.23 9.50 12.63
N ILE A 454 15.35 9.93 13.54
CA ILE A 454 15.70 10.59 14.81
C ILE A 454 16.49 9.71 15.77
N ARG A 455 16.24 8.39 15.81
CA ARG A 455 16.94 7.48 16.72
C ARG A 455 18.41 7.36 16.35
N ARG A 456 18.70 7.21 15.05
CA ARG A 456 20.07 7.13 14.52
C ARG A 456 20.87 8.40 14.81
N ILE A 457 20.22 9.56 14.75
CA ILE A 457 20.84 10.86 15.04
C ILE A 457 21.06 11.02 16.55
N ALA A 458 20.04 10.74 17.37
CA ALA A 458 20.09 10.93 18.82
C ALA A 458 20.98 9.90 19.55
N GLY A 459 21.08 8.67 19.03
CA GLY A 459 21.72 7.54 19.70
C GLY A 459 23.13 7.82 20.26
N PRO A 460 24.08 8.34 19.46
CA PRO A 460 25.43 8.66 19.93
C PRO A 460 25.42 9.68 21.09
N HIS A 461 24.67 10.77 20.94
CA HIS A 461 24.55 11.83 21.95
C HIS A 461 23.93 11.34 23.27
N LEU A 462 22.90 10.49 23.18
CA LEU A 462 22.24 9.93 24.35
C LEU A 462 23.10 8.86 25.05
N ALA A 463 23.92 8.11 24.30
CA ALA A 463 24.91 7.21 24.87
C ALA A 463 25.98 7.97 25.67
N GLU A 464 26.45 9.10 25.16
CA GLU A 464 27.40 9.98 25.86
C GLU A 464 26.78 10.58 27.13
N LEU A 465 25.53 11.03 27.06
CA LEU A 465 24.78 11.54 28.21
C LEU A 465 24.63 10.46 29.30
N ASN A 466 24.25 9.24 28.92
CA ASN A 466 24.18 8.10 29.83
C ASN A 466 25.55 7.76 30.43
N ALA A 467 26.61 7.79 29.62
CA ALA A 467 27.95 7.50 30.09
C ALA A 467 28.47 8.53 31.10
N ALA A 468 28.17 9.80 30.89
CA ALA A 468 28.61 10.89 31.76
C ALA A 468 27.79 11.00 33.06
N THR A 469 26.49 10.71 33.01
CA THR A 469 25.60 10.84 34.19
C THR A 469 25.41 9.53 34.95
N GLY A 470 25.63 8.38 34.32
CA GLY A 470 25.33 7.05 34.86
C GLY A 470 23.83 6.73 34.96
N GLN A 471 22.94 7.66 34.57
CA GLN A 471 21.50 7.56 34.77
C GLN A 471 20.78 6.95 33.56
N THR A 472 19.53 6.51 33.77
CA THR A 472 18.70 6.00 32.66
C THR A 472 18.36 7.16 31.72
N VAL A 473 18.58 6.96 30.42
CA VAL A 473 18.24 7.95 29.39
C VAL A 473 17.23 7.35 28.42
N HIS A 474 16.18 8.09 28.09
CA HIS A 474 15.16 7.67 27.12
C HIS A 474 15.05 8.65 25.96
N LEU A 475 14.61 8.12 24.82
CA LEU A 475 14.10 8.88 23.70
C LEU A 475 12.63 8.50 23.48
N ALA A 476 11.74 9.48 23.40
CA ALA A 476 10.32 9.28 23.17
C ALA A 476 9.79 10.09 22.00
N ALA A 477 8.75 9.59 21.34
CA ALA A 477 8.07 10.26 20.24
C ALA A 477 6.55 10.22 20.45
N TYR A 478 5.86 11.23 19.91
CA TYR A 478 4.40 11.33 19.93
C TYR A 478 3.82 10.86 18.59
N GLU A 479 2.97 9.85 18.62
CA GLU A 479 2.39 9.24 17.42
C GLU A 479 1.00 8.67 17.71
N GLY A 480 0.04 8.97 16.84
CA GLY A 480 -1.31 8.38 16.94
C GLY A 480 -2.08 8.71 18.23
N GLY A 481 -1.73 9.79 18.94
CA GLY A 481 -2.35 10.15 20.23
C GLY A 481 -1.62 9.63 21.46
N GLU A 482 -0.49 8.93 21.28
CA GLU A 482 0.27 8.30 22.36
C GLU A 482 1.72 8.75 22.35
N VAL A 483 2.38 8.65 23.51
CA VAL A 483 3.82 8.87 23.64
C VAL A 483 4.48 7.52 23.87
N VAL A 484 5.48 7.17 23.06
CA VAL A 484 6.13 5.86 23.10
C VAL A 484 7.65 6.04 23.22
N TYR A 485 8.28 5.23 24.06
CA TYR A 485 9.74 5.16 24.13
C TYR A 485 10.30 4.45 22.89
N ILE A 486 11.13 5.15 22.13
CA ILE A 486 11.74 4.65 20.89
C ILE A 486 13.23 4.34 21.04
N ASP A 487 13.86 4.80 22.12
CA ASP A 487 15.19 4.34 22.52
C ASP A 487 15.40 4.40 24.03
N LYS A 488 16.36 3.62 24.53
CA LYS A 488 16.69 3.55 25.95
C LYS A 488 18.16 3.20 26.17
N PHE A 489 18.80 3.90 27.10
CA PHE A 489 20.09 3.57 27.67
C PHE A 489 19.93 3.29 29.16
N ASP A 490 20.27 2.07 29.58
CA ASP A 490 20.10 1.63 30.97
C ASP A 490 21.04 2.36 31.93
N SER A 491 20.57 2.56 33.18
CA SER A 491 21.43 3.07 34.23
C SER A 491 22.66 2.17 34.44
N ARG A 492 23.78 2.83 34.72
CA ARG A 492 25.05 2.19 35.10
C ARG A 492 25.09 1.85 36.60
N HIS A 493 24.08 2.24 37.36
CA HIS A 493 23.90 1.89 38.76
C HIS A 493 23.15 0.54 38.92
N PRO A 494 23.30 -0.15 40.07
CA PRO A 494 22.63 -1.43 40.30
C PRO A 494 21.10 -1.32 40.37
N VAL A 495 20.59 -0.16 40.81
CA VAL A 495 19.16 0.11 40.89
C VAL A 495 18.67 0.54 39.52
N ARG A 496 17.71 -0.20 38.96
CA ARG A 496 17.13 0.06 37.64
C ARG A 496 15.63 0.22 37.77
N MET A 497 15.08 1.20 37.05
CA MET A 497 13.64 1.34 36.87
C MET A 497 13.14 0.43 35.74
N TYR A 498 11.89 -0.01 35.83
CA TYR A 498 11.27 -0.79 34.78
C TYR A 498 10.81 0.12 33.63
N SER A 499 11.49 0.04 32.48
CA SER A 499 11.10 0.70 31.23
C SER A 499 11.68 -0.06 30.04
N ARG A 500 11.00 -0.04 28.89
CA ARG A 500 11.44 -0.70 27.66
C ARG A 500 11.04 0.07 26.41
N ILE A 501 11.79 -0.11 25.34
CA ILE A 501 11.43 0.40 24.01
C ILE A 501 10.08 -0.19 23.61
N GLY A 502 9.20 0.64 23.02
CA GLY A 502 7.83 0.30 22.65
C GLY A 502 6.80 0.46 23.78
N LEU A 503 7.22 0.73 25.02
CA LEU A 503 6.31 1.03 26.12
C LEU A 503 5.73 2.46 25.97
N ARG A 504 4.44 2.61 26.33
CA ARG A 504 3.75 3.90 26.34
C ARG A 504 4.10 4.68 27.61
N ALA A 505 4.42 5.96 27.46
CA ALA A 505 4.58 6.88 28.57
C ALA A 505 3.21 7.45 28.98
N ALA A 506 2.99 7.64 30.29
CA ALA A 506 1.77 8.25 30.79
C ALA A 506 1.66 9.71 30.29
N LEU A 507 0.51 10.07 29.73
CA LEU A 507 0.34 11.35 29.05
C LEU A 507 0.30 12.55 30.03
N HIS A 508 -0.24 12.35 31.24
CA HIS A 508 -0.44 13.42 32.23
C HIS A 508 0.64 13.52 33.31
N SER A 509 1.48 12.50 33.49
CA SER A 509 2.49 12.48 34.55
C SER A 509 3.94 12.40 34.05
N ALA A 510 4.22 11.77 32.90
CA ALA A 510 5.60 11.60 32.44
C ALA A 510 6.18 12.88 31.84
N ALA A 511 7.44 13.19 32.19
CA ALA A 511 8.13 14.40 31.73
C ALA A 511 8.22 14.49 30.19
N VAL A 512 8.56 13.38 29.51
CA VAL A 512 8.63 13.34 28.03
C VAL A 512 7.29 13.64 27.38
N SER A 513 6.19 13.17 27.98
CA SER A 513 4.84 13.43 27.47
C SER A 513 4.51 14.91 27.55
N LYS A 514 4.83 15.55 28.67
CA LYS A 514 4.61 16.99 28.85
C LYS A 514 5.37 17.82 27.82
N VAL A 515 6.63 17.48 27.53
CA VAL A 515 7.42 18.15 26.47
C VAL A 515 6.76 18.03 25.10
N LEU A 516 6.35 16.81 24.72
CA LEU A 516 5.78 16.54 23.41
C LEU A 516 4.39 17.19 23.25
N LEU A 517 3.53 17.12 24.27
CA LEU A 517 2.19 17.72 24.25
C LEU A 517 2.23 19.26 24.29
N ALA A 518 3.26 19.85 24.91
CA ALA A 518 3.45 21.29 24.99
C ALA A 518 3.81 21.95 23.64
N ASP A 519 4.29 21.19 22.65
CA ASP A 519 4.56 21.70 21.29
C ASP A 519 3.35 21.54 20.34
N LEU A 520 2.34 20.74 20.72
CA LEU A 520 1.15 20.56 19.89
C LEU A 520 0.37 21.87 19.71
N PRO A 521 -0.24 22.10 18.52
CA PRO A 521 -1.18 23.20 18.31
C PRO A 521 -2.28 23.19 19.37
N LEU A 522 -2.65 24.35 19.89
CA LEU A 522 -3.60 24.47 21.01
C LEU A 522 -4.92 23.67 20.81
N PRO A 523 -5.56 23.66 19.61
CA PRO A 523 -6.76 22.85 19.39
C PRO A 523 -6.52 21.35 19.51
N GLU A 524 -5.35 20.88 19.07
CA GLU A 524 -4.95 19.47 19.15
C GLU A 524 -4.56 19.08 20.57
N ARG A 525 -3.77 19.91 21.25
CA ARG A 525 -3.44 19.74 22.67
C ARG A 525 -4.70 19.57 23.52
N ARG A 526 -5.68 20.46 23.35
CA ARG A 526 -6.97 20.37 24.09
C ARG A 526 -7.72 19.08 23.78
N ARG A 527 -7.71 18.62 22.53
CA ARG A 527 -8.36 17.37 22.12
C ARG A 527 -7.72 16.16 22.78
N VAL A 528 -6.39 16.11 22.81
CA VAL A 528 -5.64 15.02 23.45
C VAL A 528 -5.89 15.02 24.95
N VAL A 529 -5.76 16.17 25.60
CA VAL A 529 -6.01 16.32 27.04
C VAL A 529 -7.43 15.91 27.42
N ALA A 530 -8.43 16.28 26.61
CA ALA A 530 -9.82 15.88 26.85
C ALA A 530 -10.07 14.36 26.74
N GLY A 531 -9.17 13.62 26.09
CA GLY A 531 -9.23 12.16 25.95
C GLY A 531 -8.45 11.38 27.01
N ILE A 532 -7.74 12.06 27.92
CA ILE A 532 -6.92 11.40 28.95
C ILE A 532 -7.79 10.89 30.10
N ASP A 533 -7.49 9.67 30.55
CA ASP A 533 -7.94 9.16 31.85
C ASP A 533 -6.96 9.63 32.93
N PHE A 534 -7.40 10.55 33.78
CA PHE A 534 -6.62 11.17 34.85
C PHE A 534 -6.52 10.28 36.09
N THR A 535 -6.05 9.05 35.89
CA THR A 535 -5.81 8.12 37.00
C THR A 535 -4.69 8.67 37.89
N PRO A 536 -4.93 8.83 39.20
CA PRO A 536 -3.88 9.22 40.14
C PRO A 536 -2.92 8.04 40.35
N HIS A 537 -1.63 8.28 40.13
CA HIS A 537 -0.58 7.28 40.37
C HIS A 537 0.13 7.52 41.71
N THR A 538 0.27 8.79 42.09
CA THR A 538 0.87 9.26 43.34
C THR A 538 0.09 10.48 43.84
N GLU A 539 0.46 10.99 45.01
CA GLU A 539 -0.09 12.23 45.56
C GLU A 539 0.22 13.48 44.71
N ARG A 540 1.21 13.39 43.82
CA ARG A 540 1.69 14.51 42.98
C ARG A 540 1.19 14.44 41.54
N THR A 541 0.48 13.38 41.16
CA THR A 541 -0.08 13.24 39.81
C THR A 541 -1.04 14.39 39.49
N LEU A 542 -0.90 15.00 38.32
CA LEU A 542 -1.88 15.94 37.79
C LEU A 542 -3.19 15.21 37.48
N THR A 543 -4.28 15.54 38.16
CA THR A 543 -5.54 14.77 38.07
C THR A 543 -6.66 15.48 37.30
N THR A 544 -6.39 16.65 36.72
CA THR A 544 -7.40 17.39 35.94
C THR A 544 -6.87 17.90 34.60
N PRO A 545 -7.74 18.01 33.57
CA PRO A 545 -7.43 18.65 32.30
C PRO A 545 -6.85 20.06 32.44
N GLU A 546 -7.40 20.86 33.33
CA GLU A 546 -7.01 22.25 33.55
C GLU A 546 -5.60 22.33 34.15
N ALA A 547 -5.29 21.47 35.12
CA ALA A 547 -3.97 21.40 35.73
C ALA A 547 -2.91 20.95 34.72
N LEU A 548 -3.22 19.95 33.89
CA LEU A 548 -2.31 19.53 32.84
C LEU A 548 -2.10 20.63 31.78
N LEU A 549 -3.17 21.30 31.32
CA LEU A 549 -3.03 22.39 30.34
C LEU A 549 -2.17 23.54 30.88
N ALA A 550 -2.35 23.92 32.16
CA ALA A 550 -1.53 24.93 32.79
C ALA A 550 -0.05 24.50 32.88
N GLU A 551 0.22 23.24 33.22
CA GLU A 551 1.58 22.72 33.23
C GLU A 551 2.19 22.68 31.82
N LEU A 552 1.43 22.31 30.79
CA LEU A 552 1.90 22.31 29.40
C LEU A 552 2.22 23.73 28.90
N GLU A 553 1.50 24.76 29.34
CA GLU A 553 1.82 26.16 29.06
C GLU A 553 3.13 26.59 29.72
N LYS A 554 3.34 26.20 30.98
CA LYS A 554 4.61 26.43 31.69
C LYS A 554 5.77 25.72 31.00
N VAL A 555 5.60 24.45 30.62
CA VAL A 555 6.60 23.66 29.88
C VAL A 555 6.94 24.31 28.54
N ALA A 556 5.94 24.79 27.79
CA ALA A 556 6.15 25.49 26.53
C ALA A 556 6.97 26.78 26.72
N ALA A 557 6.75 27.52 27.82
CA ALA A 557 7.47 28.75 28.12
C ALA A 557 8.91 28.52 28.59
N GLN A 558 9.14 27.52 29.44
CA GLN A 558 10.46 27.26 30.03
C GLN A 558 11.34 26.33 29.18
N GLY A 559 10.76 25.56 28.25
CA GLY A 559 11.48 24.73 27.28
C GLY A 559 11.93 23.36 27.79
N TRP A 560 11.45 22.91 28.94
CA TRP A 560 11.72 21.59 29.53
C TRP A 560 10.58 21.18 30.47
N ALA A 561 10.51 19.90 30.84
CA ALA A 561 9.51 19.39 31.79
C ALA A 561 10.13 18.49 32.85
N GLN A 562 9.38 18.28 33.93
CA GLN A 562 9.72 17.33 34.99
C GLN A 562 8.55 16.41 35.32
N ASP A 563 8.92 15.28 35.90
CA ASP A 563 8.08 14.36 36.65
C ASP A 563 8.71 14.28 38.05
N HIS A 564 8.08 14.91 39.04
CA HIS A 564 8.56 14.91 40.43
C HIS A 564 7.81 13.86 41.24
N ALA A 565 8.08 12.59 40.93
CA ALA A 565 7.39 11.45 41.51
C ALA A 565 5.87 11.50 41.27
N GLU A 566 5.46 11.89 40.05
CA GLU A 566 4.07 11.99 39.61
C GLU A 566 3.57 10.69 38.99
N HIS A 567 4.43 9.89 38.36
CA HIS A 567 4.07 8.58 37.81
C HIS A 567 4.38 7.43 38.78
N GLU A 568 5.57 7.43 39.38
CA GLU A 568 5.97 6.47 40.42
C GLU A 568 6.54 7.26 41.59
N SER A 569 6.14 6.94 42.82
CA SER A 569 6.42 7.77 44.00
C SER A 569 7.91 7.85 44.40
N PHE A 570 8.76 7.12 43.69
CA PHE A 570 10.20 6.99 43.94
C PHE A 570 11.04 7.25 42.68
N ILE A 571 10.44 7.71 41.58
CA ILE A 571 11.14 8.02 40.32
C ILE A 571 10.94 9.48 39.97
N ASN A 572 12.05 10.16 39.64
CA ASN A 572 12.02 11.52 39.12
C ASN A 572 12.58 11.55 37.71
N CYS A 573 12.01 12.41 36.87
CA CYS A 573 12.50 12.61 35.52
C CYS A 573 12.60 14.09 35.16
N VAL A 574 13.59 14.43 34.34
CA VAL A 574 13.65 15.69 33.60
C VAL A 574 13.69 15.39 32.11
N ALA A 575 13.01 16.20 31.30
CA ALA A 575 12.88 16.00 29.86
C ALA A 575 13.10 17.29 29.08
N ALA A 576 13.70 17.16 27.89
CA ALA A 576 14.00 18.26 26.99
C ALA A 576 13.55 17.94 25.55
N PRO A 577 13.11 18.97 24.78
CA PRO A 577 12.67 18.80 23.40
C PRO A 577 13.85 18.64 22.44
N ILE A 578 13.68 17.77 21.45
CA ILE A 578 14.55 17.68 20.27
C ILE A 578 13.78 18.26 19.09
N ARG A 579 14.35 19.28 18.44
CA ARG A 579 13.70 20.07 17.40
C ARG A 579 14.32 19.85 16.04
N ASP A 580 13.50 19.88 15.00
CA ASP A 580 13.95 19.85 13.61
C ASP A 580 14.30 21.27 13.08
N ALA A 581 14.69 21.33 11.81
CA ALA A 581 14.96 22.59 11.10
C ALA A 581 13.79 23.58 11.11
N SER A 582 12.54 23.11 11.17
CA SER A 582 11.35 23.96 11.26
C SER A 582 11.11 24.52 12.66
N GLY A 583 11.82 23.99 13.67
CA GLY A 583 11.66 24.34 15.08
C GLY A 583 10.57 23.54 15.80
N ARG A 584 9.94 22.58 15.14
CA ARG A 584 8.96 21.67 15.75
C ARG A 584 9.66 20.62 16.60
N VAL A 585 9.03 20.19 17.69
CA VAL A 585 9.51 19.08 18.51
C VAL A 585 9.20 17.76 17.80
N VAL A 586 10.26 17.04 17.41
CA VAL A 586 10.16 15.74 16.73
C VAL A 586 10.35 14.56 17.67
N ALA A 587 11.00 14.78 18.82
CA ALA A 587 11.17 13.80 19.89
C ALA A 587 11.46 14.52 21.23
N ALA A 588 11.42 13.78 22.33
CA ALA A 588 11.88 14.26 23.64
C ALA A 588 12.92 13.29 24.22
N ALA A 589 13.99 13.84 24.79
CA ALA A 589 14.96 13.09 25.57
C ALA A 589 14.70 13.30 27.06
N SER A 590 14.91 12.27 27.88
CA SER A 590 14.80 12.39 29.34
C SER A 590 15.92 11.68 30.08
N ILE A 591 16.20 12.17 31.29
CA ILE A 591 16.95 11.46 32.32
C ILE A 591 15.96 11.05 33.40
N SER A 592 15.98 9.77 33.77
CA SER A 592 15.12 9.21 34.81
C SER A 592 15.97 8.58 35.92
N VAL A 593 15.64 8.93 37.17
CA VAL A 593 16.45 8.59 38.33
C VAL A 593 15.54 8.13 39.48
N PRO A 594 15.80 6.95 40.07
CA PRO A 594 15.19 6.56 41.33
C PRO A 594 15.69 7.44 42.49
N ASP A 595 14.81 7.83 43.41
CA ASP A 595 15.14 8.66 44.59
C ASP A 595 16.27 8.07 45.44
N VAL A 596 16.37 6.73 45.49
CA VAL A 596 17.43 6.00 46.20
C VAL A 596 18.82 6.16 45.56
N VAL A 597 18.89 6.59 44.31
CA VAL A 597 20.14 6.87 43.57
C VAL A 597 20.49 8.34 43.69
N LEU A 598 19.52 9.23 43.45
CA LEU A 598 19.71 10.67 43.50
C LEU A 598 18.42 11.35 43.99
N PRO A 599 18.47 12.18 45.06
CA PRO A 599 17.32 12.94 45.52
C PRO A 599 16.85 13.94 44.45
N TYR A 600 15.54 14.22 44.41
CA TYR A 600 14.93 15.13 43.46
C TYR A 600 15.68 16.47 43.29
N GLU A 601 16.14 17.09 44.39
CA GLU A 601 16.83 18.38 44.34
C GLU A 601 18.08 18.32 43.47
N GLN A 602 18.75 17.18 43.43
CA GLN A 602 19.97 16.94 42.64
C GLN A 602 19.66 16.43 41.22
N VAL A 603 18.43 15.96 40.95
CA VAL A 603 18.03 15.59 39.57
C VAL A 603 17.99 16.82 38.67
N LEU A 604 17.62 17.98 39.21
CA LEU A 604 17.65 19.25 38.47
C LEU A 604 19.07 19.69 38.09
N ASP A 605 20.10 19.26 38.82
CA ASP A 605 21.50 19.56 38.47
C ASP A 605 21.94 18.88 37.16
N LEU A 606 21.22 17.86 36.70
CA LEU A 606 21.46 17.18 35.41
C LEU A 606 20.82 17.91 34.22
N LEU A 607 19.91 18.86 34.48
CA LEU A 607 19.16 19.57 33.44
C LEU A 607 20.05 20.34 32.45
N PRO A 608 21.10 21.08 32.87
CA PRO A 608 21.97 21.79 31.92
C PRO A 608 22.63 20.84 30.90
N GLN A 609 23.03 19.65 31.34
CA GLN A 609 23.64 18.65 30.48
C GLN A 609 22.63 18.03 29.52
N LEU A 610 21.43 17.70 30.01
CA LEU A 610 20.32 17.23 29.15
C LEU A 610 19.95 18.26 28.08
N LEU A 611 19.86 19.55 28.44
CA LEU A 611 19.55 20.64 27.50
C LEU A 611 20.66 20.85 26.47
N ALA A 612 21.93 20.69 26.86
CA ALA A 612 23.05 20.73 25.92
C ALA A 612 22.98 19.57 24.92
N THR A 613 22.75 18.34 25.41
CA THR A 613 22.57 17.15 24.57
C THR A 613 21.39 17.31 23.61
N ALA A 614 20.23 17.75 24.09
CA ALA A 614 19.04 17.95 23.25
C ALA A 614 19.27 19.02 22.17
N ARG A 615 20.03 20.08 22.47
CA ARG A 615 20.44 21.09 21.47
C ARG A 615 21.38 20.53 20.42
N ALA A 616 22.37 19.74 20.82
CA ALA A 616 23.30 19.09 19.88
C ALA A 616 22.55 18.15 18.91
N ILE A 617 21.63 17.32 19.43
CA ILE A 617 20.78 16.47 18.59
C ILE A 617 19.90 17.32 17.68
N SER A 618 19.34 18.42 18.18
CA SER A 618 18.52 19.33 17.36
C SER A 618 19.32 19.99 16.23
N ALA A 619 20.58 20.35 16.48
CA ALA A 619 21.49 20.89 15.46
C ALA A 619 21.76 19.85 14.35
N ASP A 620 22.00 18.59 14.72
CA ASP A 620 22.13 17.49 13.76
C ASP A 620 20.82 17.17 13.02
N CYS A 621 19.68 17.54 13.61
CA CYS A 621 18.36 17.51 12.97
C CYS A 621 18.07 18.76 12.11
N GLY A 622 19.05 19.66 11.95
CA GLY A 622 18.98 20.84 11.08
C GLY A 622 18.49 22.13 11.74
N ARG A 623 18.36 22.18 13.09
CA ARG A 623 18.03 23.41 13.81
C ARG A 623 19.26 24.35 13.82
N PRO A 624 19.16 25.61 13.35
CA PRO A 624 20.27 26.55 13.43
C PRO A 624 20.57 26.93 14.89
N ASP A 625 21.85 27.11 15.22
CA ASP A 625 22.30 27.55 16.54
C ASP A 625 21.68 28.91 16.89
N GLN A 626 21.02 28.98 18.04
CA GLN A 626 20.60 30.25 18.63
C GLN A 626 21.79 30.80 19.42
N ASN A 627 22.48 31.77 18.83
CA ASN A 627 23.52 32.57 19.48
C ASN A 627 22.90 33.59 20.44
#